data_AF-A0A259CJK8-F1
#
_entry.id   AF-A0A259CJK8-F1
#
_cell.length_a   1.000
_cell.length_b   1.000
_cell.length_c   1.000
_cell.angle_alpha   90.00
_cell.angle_beta   90.00
_cell.angle_gamma   90.00
#
_symmetry.space_group_name_H-M   'P 1'
#
loop_
_entity.id
_entity.type
_entity.pdbx_description
1 polymer ?
#
loop_
_entity_poly.entity_id
_entity_poly.type
_entity_poly.pdbx_seq_one_letter_code
_entity_poly.pdbx_strand_id
1 'polypeptide(L)'
;MRSTMSFTYQDESENWLADVLANHYEEARARALSLLETGVRQATGCIETETIGPKKTRFRGRQVPAYRLIHCVLTQTAASYDDVVRHRCNNRRCINPEHLELGSRGENLMDERDFAANGVDYDLL
;
A
#
# COMPACT_ATOMS: atom_id res chain seq x y z
N MET A 1 18.11 5.20 -38.67
CA MET A 1 18.04 5.05 -37.20
C MET A 1 16.77 4.30 -36.87
N ARG A 2 16.86 3.01 -36.46
CA ARG A 2 15.69 2.26 -35.99
C ARG A 2 15.44 2.67 -34.54
N SER A 3 14.35 3.39 -34.29
CA SER A 3 13.83 3.61 -32.94
C SER A 3 13.44 2.25 -32.37
N THR A 4 14.21 1.77 -31.38
CA THR A 4 13.80 0.67 -30.51
C THR A 4 12.55 1.12 -29.76
N MET A 5 11.37 0.69 -30.23
CA MET A 5 10.16 0.77 -29.43
C MET A 5 10.35 -0.13 -28.22
N SER A 6 10.58 0.46 -27.04
CA SER A 6 10.53 -0.27 -25.79
C SER A 6 9.07 -0.63 -25.53
N PHE A 7 8.74 -1.91 -25.60
CA PHE A 7 7.44 -2.42 -25.16
C PHE A 7 7.51 -2.55 -23.64
N THR A 8 6.85 -1.65 -22.91
CA THR A 8 6.69 -1.78 -21.47
C THR A 8 5.38 -2.52 -21.22
N TYR A 9 5.44 -3.74 -20.69
CA TYR A 9 4.25 -4.45 -20.26
C TYR A 9 3.80 -3.84 -18.93
N GLN A 10 2.65 -3.17 -18.94
CA GLN A 10 1.99 -2.69 -17.73
C GLN A 10 0.78 -3.58 -17.46
N ASP A 11 0.69 -4.13 -16.25
CA ASP A 11 -0.46 -4.95 -15.87
C ASP A 11 -1.68 -4.08 -15.52
N GLU A 12 -2.86 -4.70 -15.37
CA GLU A 12 -4.12 -3.99 -15.08
C GLU A 12 -4.10 -3.20 -13.75
N SER A 13 -3.33 -3.63 -12.75
CA SER A 13 -3.09 -2.87 -11.51
C SER A 13 -2.29 -1.61 -11.78
N GLU A 14 -1.18 -1.73 -12.49
CA GLU A 14 -0.30 -0.62 -12.82
C GLU A 14 -1.04 0.44 -13.65
N ASN A 15 -1.73 0.00 -14.71
CA ASN A 15 -2.52 0.88 -15.57
C ASN A 15 -3.62 1.62 -14.80
N TRP A 16 -4.34 0.91 -13.93
CA TRP A 16 -5.40 1.52 -13.12
C TRP A 16 -4.83 2.54 -12.12
N LEU A 17 -3.73 2.22 -11.44
CA LEU A 17 -3.08 3.17 -10.53
C LEU A 17 -2.50 4.37 -11.30
N ALA A 18 -1.91 4.15 -12.47
CA ALA A 18 -1.42 5.23 -13.32
C ALA A 18 -2.55 6.18 -13.74
N ASP A 19 -3.72 5.67 -14.15
CA ASP A 19 -4.92 6.50 -14.42
C ASP A 19 -5.37 7.26 -13.17
N VAL A 20 -5.43 6.58 -12.03
CA VAL A 20 -5.81 7.20 -10.76
C VAL A 20 -4.87 8.36 -10.41
N LEU A 21 -3.56 8.16 -10.54
CA LEU A 21 -2.56 9.17 -10.23
C LEU A 21 -2.52 10.31 -11.25
N ALA A 22 -2.78 10.03 -12.53
CA ALA A 22 -2.75 11.05 -13.58
C ALA A 22 -4.03 11.91 -13.60
N ASN A 23 -5.19 11.28 -13.43
CA ASN A 23 -6.49 11.89 -13.74
C ASN A 23 -7.38 12.09 -12.50
N HIS A 24 -7.09 11.41 -11.39
CA HIS A 24 -7.95 11.37 -10.20
C HIS A 24 -7.18 11.54 -8.88
N TYR A 25 -5.99 12.14 -8.93
CA TYR A 25 -5.08 12.20 -7.78
C TYR A 25 -5.73 12.84 -6.55
N GLU A 26 -6.33 14.02 -6.69
CA GLU A 26 -6.94 14.74 -5.57
C GLU A 26 -8.09 13.96 -4.93
N GLU A 27 -8.92 13.31 -5.75
CA GLU A 27 -10.01 12.45 -5.27
C GLU A 27 -9.47 11.22 -4.54
N ALA A 28 -8.43 10.59 -5.09
CA ALA A 28 -7.77 9.44 -4.48
C ALA A 28 -7.08 9.81 -3.16
N ARG A 29 -6.44 10.99 -3.11
CA ARG A 29 -5.77 11.53 -1.93
C ARG A 29 -6.79 11.86 -0.85
N ALA A 30 -7.89 12.52 -1.18
CA ALA A 30 -8.98 12.76 -0.26
C ALA A 30 -9.54 11.43 0.30
N ARG A 31 -9.68 10.41 -0.54
CA ARG A 31 -10.12 9.09 -0.09
C ARG A 31 -9.12 8.42 0.85
N ALA A 32 -7.83 8.50 0.56
CA ALA A 32 -6.77 7.98 1.41
C ALA A 32 -6.76 8.66 2.79
N LEU A 33 -6.84 9.99 2.82
CA LEU A 33 -6.88 10.77 4.08
C LEU A 33 -8.13 10.46 4.90
N SER A 34 -9.30 10.38 4.26
CA SER A 34 -10.55 9.98 4.92
C SER A 34 -10.45 8.59 5.57
N LEU A 35 -9.72 7.65 4.96
CA LEU A 35 -9.49 6.32 5.57
C LEU A 35 -8.62 6.43 6.83
N LEU A 36 -7.58 7.26 6.80
CA LEU A 36 -6.70 7.50 7.97
C LEU A 36 -7.48 8.11 9.14
N GLU A 37 -8.38 9.06 8.86
CA GLU A 37 -9.24 9.69 9.87
C GLU A 37 -10.18 8.70 10.57
N THR A 38 -10.59 7.63 9.89
CA THR A 38 -11.43 6.58 10.49
C THR A 38 -10.65 5.59 11.35
N GLY A 39 -9.31 5.60 11.29
CA GLY A 39 -8.47 4.69 12.05
C GLY A 39 -8.18 5.18 13.47
N VAL A 40 -7.92 4.25 14.38
CA VAL A 40 -7.56 4.56 15.76
C VAL A 40 -6.05 4.41 15.94
N ARG A 41 -5.37 5.50 16.30
CA ARG A 41 -3.93 5.47 16.59
C ARG A 41 -3.65 4.75 17.90
N GLN A 42 -2.77 3.76 17.86
CA GLN A 42 -2.33 2.96 19.00
C GLN A 42 -1.02 3.50 19.58
N ALA A 43 -0.65 3.04 20.77
CA ALA A 43 0.64 3.37 21.40
C ALA A 43 1.84 2.92 20.55
N THR A 44 1.68 1.88 19.75
CA THR A 44 2.69 1.37 18.79
C THR A 44 2.84 2.23 17.54
N GLY A 45 2.16 3.38 17.44
CA GLY A 45 2.13 4.20 16.23
C GLY A 45 1.21 3.67 15.12
N CYS A 46 0.74 2.42 15.21
CA CYS A 46 -0.20 1.86 14.25
C CYS A 46 -1.50 2.67 14.20
N ILE A 47 -2.02 2.90 13.00
CA ILE A 47 -3.38 3.40 12.80
C ILE A 47 -4.25 2.20 12.47
N GLU A 48 -5.01 1.68 13.44
CA GLU A 48 -5.79 0.45 13.28
C GLU A 48 -7.21 0.73 12.81
N THR A 49 -7.68 -0.11 11.88
CA THR A 49 -9.08 -0.13 11.46
C THR A 49 -9.90 -1.06 12.35
N GLU A 50 -11.21 -0.80 12.47
CA GLU A 50 -12.17 -1.62 13.25
C GLU A 50 -12.35 -3.06 12.72
N THR A 51 -11.81 -3.39 11.54
CA THR A 51 -11.98 -4.69 10.91
C THR A 51 -11.05 -5.77 11.49
N ILE A 52 -11.46 -7.03 11.42
CA ILE A 52 -10.65 -8.18 11.88
C ILE A 52 -9.40 -8.38 11.03
N GLY A 53 -9.50 -8.12 9.72
CA GLY A 53 -8.39 -8.20 8.76
C GLY A 53 -8.17 -6.87 8.03
N PRO A 54 -7.47 -6.90 6.88
CA PRO A 54 -7.25 -5.70 6.09
C PRO A 54 -8.55 -5.03 5.65
N LYS A 55 -8.73 -3.76 6.02
CA LYS A 55 -9.84 -2.94 5.52
C LYS A 55 -9.79 -2.89 3.99
N LYS A 56 -10.94 -3.09 3.35
CA LYS A 56 -11.11 -2.94 1.90
C LYS A 56 -11.78 -1.60 1.62
N THR A 57 -11.43 -0.99 0.49
CA THR A 57 -12.07 0.22 -0.02
C THR A 57 -12.35 0.05 -1.50
N ARG A 58 -13.43 0.67 -1.99
CA ARG A 58 -13.73 0.77 -3.41
C ARG A 58 -13.39 2.17 -3.88
N PHE A 59 -12.67 2.27 -4.99
CA PHE A 59 -12.30 3.53 -5.62
C PHE A 59 -12.31 3.33 -7.14
N ARG A 60 -12.94 4.25 -7.89
CA ARG A 60 -12.96 4.23 -9.37
C ARG A 60 -13.24 2.85 -9.96
N GLY A 61 -14.30 2.18 -9.47
CA GLY A 61 -14.73 0.86 -9.96
C GLY A 61 -13.94 -0.35 -9.45
N ARG A 62 -12.79 -0.16 -8.76
CA ARG A 62 -11.95 -1.25 -8.25
C ARG A 62 -12.01 -1.35 -6.73
N GLN A 63 -12.05 -2.57 -6.21
CA GLN A 63 -11.90 -2.84 -4.78
C GLN A 63 -10.45 -3.20 -4.47
N VAL A 64 -9.83 -2.49 -3.54
CA VAL A 64 -8.42 -2.68 -3.14
C VAL A 64 -8.28 -2.69 -1.61
N PRO A 65 -7.20 -3.26 -1.05
CA PRO A 65 -6.84 -3.04 0.34
C PRO A 65 -6.63 -1.54 0.61
N ALA A 66 -7.14 -1.04 1.74
CA ALA A 66 -7.03 0.36 2.13
C ALA A 66 -5.56 0.79 2.25
N TYR A 67 -4.73 -0.01 2.94
CA TYR A 67 -3.30 0.26 3.07
C TYR A 67 -2.59 0.41 1.71
N ARG A 68 -2.98 -0.38 0.70
CA ARG A 68 -2.38 -0.33 -0.64
C ARG A 68 -2.75 0.97 -1.34
N LEU A 69 -4.03 1.36 -1.29
CA LEU A 69 -4.47 2.64 -1.86
C LEU A 69 -3.73 3.81 -1.18
N ILE A 70 -3.68 3.80 0.15
CA ILE A 70 -3.02 4.82 0.96
C ILE A 70 -1.55 4.95 0.57
N HIS A 71 -0.80 3.85 0.60
CA HIS A 71 0.62 3.86 0.24
C HIS A 71 0.82 4.39 -1.18
N CYS A 72 0.20 3.77 -2.19
CA CYS A 72 0.43 4.11 -3.60
C CYS A 72 0.03 5.57 -3.92
N VAL A 73 -1.03 6.09 -3.32
CA VAL A 73 -1.47 7.47 -3.54
C VAL A 73 -0.54 8.46 -2.85
N LEU A 74 -0.16 8.22 -1.60
CA LEU A 74 0.68 9.15 -0.85
C LEU A 74 2.14 9.14 -1.34
N THR A 75 2.64 8.01 -1.82
CA THR A 75 3.98 7.92 -2.46
C THR A 75 3.93 8.19 -3.97
N GLN A 76 2.75 8.44 -4.54
CA GLN A 76 2.53 8.62 -5.98
C GLN A 76 3.17 7.51 -6.84
N THR A 77 3.04 6.26 -6.40
CA THR A 77 3.65 5.09 -7.04
C THR A 77 2.59 4.23 -7.70
N ALA A 78 2.71 4.02 -9.01
CA ALA A 78 1.87 3.08 -9.76
C ALA A 78 2.42 1.65 -9.58
N ALA A 79 1.99 0.98 -8.51
CA ALA A 79 2.43 -0.37 -8.19
C ALA A 79 1.78 -1.44 -9.10
N SER A 80 2.60 -2.32 -9.64
CA SER A 80 2.20 -3.51 -10.40
C SER A 80 1.48 -4.52 -9.50
N TYR A 81 0.88 -5.54 -10.10
CA TYR A 81 0.26 -6.65 -9.38
C TYR A 81 1.28 -7.44 -8.54
N ASP A 82 2.51 -7.57 -9.02
CA ASP A 82 3.57 -8.33 -8.35
C ASP A 82 4.21 -7.55 -7.18
N ASP A 83 4.06 -6.22 -7.18
CA ASP A 83 4.46 -5.38 -6.06
C ASP A 83 3.53 -5.59 -4.85
N VAL A 84 4.12 -5.82 -3.70
CA VAL A 84 3.45 -5.97 -2.41
C VAL A 84 3.67 -4.72 -1.59
N VAL A 85 2.59 -4.15 -1.07
CA VAL A 85 2.69 -3.16 0.02
C VAL A 85 2.79 -3.94 1.33
N ARG A 86 3.99 -3.99 1.89
CA ARG A 86 4.39 -4.76 3.07
C ARG A 86 4.12 -3.96 4.33
N HIS A 87 3.83 -4.66 5.42
CA HIS A 87 3.67 -4.05 6.75
C HIS A 87 4.96 -4.26 7.55
N ARG A 88 5.73 -3.20 7.76
CA ARG A 88 6.91 -3.26 8.65
C ARG A 88 6.52 -3.54 10.11
N CYS A 89 5.28 -3.24 10.49
CA CYS A 89 4.74 -3.48 11.82
C CYS A 89 4.08 -4.87 12.02
N ASN A 90 4.08 -5.74 11.01
CA ASN A 90 3.38 -7.04 11.00
C ASN A 90 1.89 -7.00 11.42
N ASN A 91 1.24 -5.84 11.29
CA ASN A 91 -0.15 -5.64 11.71
C ASN A 91 -1.04 -5.41 10.48
N ARG A 92 -1.80 -6.44 10.10
CA ARG A 92 -2.67 -6.44 8.91
C ARG A 92 -3.86 -5.47 8.98
N ARG A 93 -4.17 -4.93 10.17
CA ARG A 93 -5.23 -3.94 10.40
C ARG A 93 -4.71 -2.51 10.32
N CYS A 94 -3.39 -2.34 10.35
CA CYS A 94 -2.71 -1.05 10.30
C CYS A 94 -2.87 -0.41 8.91
N ILE A 95 -3.10 0.89 8.88
CA ILE A 95 -3.11 1.70 7.67
C ILE A 95 -2.17 2.91 7.76
N ASN A 96 -1.29 2.95 8.77
CA ASN A 96 -0.30 4.03 8.93
C ASN A 96 0.67 4.04 7.74
N PRO A 97 0.74 5.12 6.93
CA PRO A 97 1.65 5.18 5.78
C PRO A 97 3.12 4.93 6.14
N GLU A 98 3.56 5.39 7.31
CA GLU A 98 4.94 5.22 7.80
C GLU A 98 5.31 3.75 8.06
N HIS A 99 4.31 2.89 8.30
CA HIS A 99 4.53 1.47 8.55
C HIS A 99 4.39 0.61 7.28
N LEU A 100 4.21 1.25 6.12
CA LEU A 100 4.00 0.60 4.83
C LEU A 100 5.19 0.82 3.93
N GLU A 101 5.57 -0.22 3.20
CA GLU A 101 6.68 -0.16 2.26
C GLU A 101 6.37 -0.97 1.01
N LEU A 102 6.74 -0.48 -0.17
CA LEU A 102 6.67 -1.28 -1.39
C LEU A 102 7.82 -2.29 -1.41
N GLY A 103 7.53 -3.50 -1.84
CA GLY A 103 8.57 -4.48 -2.14
C GLY A 103 8.02 -5.66 -2.93
N SER A 104 8.90 -6.59 -3.19
CA SER A 104 8.63 -7.84 -3.89
C SER A 104 7.96 -8.87 -2.98
N ARG A 105 7.42 -9.93 -3.60
CA ARG A 105 6.95 -11.14 -2.90
C ARG A 105 8.07 -11.79 -2.07
N GLY A 106 9.31 -11.72 -2.54
CA GLY A 106 10.49 -12.27 -1.86
C GLY A 106 10.82 -11.50 -0.58
N GLU A 107 10.77 -10.16 -0.62
CA GLU A 107 10.97 -9.32 0.56
C GLU A 107 9.85 -9.53 1.58
N ASN A 108 8.59 -9.63 1.15
CA ASN A 108 7.49 -9.95 2.06
C ASN A 108 7.69 -11.29 2.78
N LEU A 109 8.20 -12.31 2.08
CA LEU A 109 8.53 -13.59 2.71
C LEU A 109 9.69 -13.47 3.70
N MET A 110 10.67 -12.62 3.41
CA MET A 110 11.77 -12.34 4.33
C MET A 110 11.27 -11.65 5.60
N ASP A 111 10.40 -10.65 5.47
CA ASP A 111 9.78 -9.97 6.62
C ASP A 111 9.03 -10.96 7.51
N GLU A 112 8.23 -11.86 6.92
CA GLU A 112 7.50 -12.88 7.67
C GLU A 112 8.44 -13.77 8.50
N ARG A 113 9.61 -14.10 7.95
CA ARG A 113 10.65 -14.88 8.66
C ARG A 113 11.32 -14.06 9.74
N ASP A 114 11.66 -12.81 9.46
CA ASP A 114 12.31 -11.91 10.40
C ASP A 114 11.38 -11.63 11.60
N PHE A 115 10.11 -11.33 11.36
CA PHE A 115 9.12 -11.14 12.42
C PHE A 115 8.91 -12.40 13.27
N ALA A 116 8.95 -13.58 12.66
CA ALA A 116 8.85 -14.84 13.40
C ALA A 116 10.06 -15.10 14.30
N ALA A 117 11.25 -14.62 13.90
CA ALA A 117 12.49 -14.80 14.65
C ALA A 117 12.70 -13.72 15.72
N ASN A 118 12.42 -12.46 15.38
CA ASN A 118 12.87 -11.28 16.13
C ASN A 118 11.71 -10.44 16.67
N GLY A 119 10.47 -10.66 16.21
CA GLY A 119 9.34 -9.79 16.53
C GLY A 119 9.37 -8.48 15.75
N VAL A 120 8.76 -7.42 16.30
CA VAL A 120 8.71 -6.08 15.70
C VAL A 120 9.26 -5.09 16.70
N ASP A 121 10.29 -4.35 16.31
CA ASP A 121 10.78 -3.19 17.04
C ASP A 121 10.07 -1.94 16.52
N TYR A 122 9.13 -1.42 17.32
CA TYR A 122 8.32 -0.26 16.96
C TYR A 122 9.08 1.06 17.07
N ASP A 123 10.24 1.10 17.75
CA ASP A 123 11.06 2.30 17.86
C ASP A 123 11.87 2.57 16.57
N LEU A 124 11.95 1.58 15.67
CA LEU A 124 12.66 1.63 14.38
C LEU A 124 11.72 1.75 13.16
N LEU A 125 10.43 2.02 13.40
CA LEU A 125 9.43 2.15 12.35
C LEU A 125 9.34 3.56 11.79
#